data_AF-A0A7Y3BDM0-F1
#
_entry.id   AF-A0A7Y3BDM0-F1
#
_cell.length_a   1.000
_cell.length_b   1.000
_cell.length_c   1.000
_cell.angle_alpha   90.00
_cell.angle_beta   90.00
_cell.angle_gamma   90.00
#
_symmetry.space_group_name_H-M   'P 1'
#
loop_
_entity.id
_entity.type
_entity.pdbx_description
1 polymer ?
#
loop_
_entity_poly.entity_id
_entity_poly.type
_entity_poly.pdbx_seq_one_letter_code
_entity_poly.pdbx_strand_id
1 'polypeptide(L)'
;MKTEFVRAVGPTQELFLQISLGRVEEDGETRLIGVLNDATELKTLEAQFVQSQKMQAIGQLAGGVAHDFNNLLTAINGHCDLLLLRHDEGDPEYMDLM
;
A
#
# COMPACT_ATOMS: atom_id res chain seq x y z
N MET A 1 15.98 20.39 -22.54
CA MET A 1 16.36 18.97 -22.59
C MET A 1 15.15 18.18 -22.13
N LYS A 2 14.63 17.26 -22.95
CA LYS A 2 13.55 16.36 -22.53
C LYS A 2 14.20 15.07 -22.03
N THR A 3 13.80 14.63 -20.86
CA THR A 3 14.32 13.43 -20.22
C THR A 3 13.25 12.36 -20.24
N GLU A 4 13.58 11.17 -20.73
CA GLU A 4 12.68 10.03 -20.77
C GLU A 4 13.30 8.83 -20.05
N PHE A 5 12.47 8.07 -19.35
CA PHE A 5 12.87 6.82 -18.73
C PHE A 5 12.53 5.68 -19.67
N VAL A 6 13.53 4.87 -19.99
CA VAL A 6 13.38 3.68 -20.83
C VAL A 6 13.74 2.47 -20.00
N ARG A 7 12.88 1.45 -20.09
CA ARG A 7 13.19 0.14 -19.51
C ARG A 7 14.01 -0.63 -20.53
N ALA A 8 15.27 -0.90 -20.17
CA ALA A 8 16.19 -1.68 -20.99
C ALA A 8 16.28 -3.09 -20.41
N VAL A 9 15.97 -4.09 -21.21
CA VAL A 9 16.12 -5.50 -20.82
C VAL A 9 17.47 -5.98 -21.32
N GLY A 10 18.44 -6.08 -20.41
CA GLY A 10 19.72 -6.73 -20.69
C GLY A 10 19.60 -8.26 -20.64
N PRO A 11 20.62 -8.99 -21.12
CA PRO A 11 20.63 -10.46 -21.09
C PRO A 11 20.61 -11.06 -19.67
N THR A 12 21.01 -10.28 -18.66
CA THR A 12 21.12 -10.73 -17.26
C THR A 12 20.24 -9.98 -16.28
N GLN A 13 19.84 -8.74 -16.57
CA GLN A 13 18.95 -7.98 -15.69
C GLN A 13 18.17 -6.89 -16.44
N GLU A 14 17.03 -6.52 -15.86
CA GLU A 14 16.26 -5.35 -16.26
C GLU A 14 16.86 -4.08 -15.64
N LEU A 15 17.03 -3.06 -16.47
CA LEU A 15 17.63 -1.78 -16.10
C LEU A 15 16.65 -0.66 -16.44
N PHE A 16 16.60 0.37 -15.59
CA PHE A 16 15.94 1.62 -15.93
C PHE A 16 16.99 2.64 -16.33
N LEU A 17 16.92 3.11 -17.57
CA LEU A 17 17.80 4.15 -18.08
C LEU A 17 17.05 5.46 -18.17
N GLN A 18 17.57 6.49 -17.52
CA GLN A 18 17.15 7.86 -17.72
C GLN A 18 17.99 8.46 -18.86
N ILE A 19 17.33 8.80 -19.96
CA ILE A 19 17.97 9.31 -21.17
C ILE A 19 17.58 10.77 -21.35
N SER A 20 18.57 11.66 -21.43
CA SER A 20 18.39 13.08 -21.72
C SER A 20 19.10 13.44 -23.00
N LEU A 21 18.39 14.08 -23.94
CA LEU A 21 18.98 14.59 -25.18
C LEU A 21 19.06 16.11 -25.14
N GLY A 22 20.24 16.62 -25.45
CA GLY A 22 20.54 18.04 -25.62
C GLY A 22 21.19 18.30 -26.98
N ARG A 23 21.04 19.54 -27.47
CA ARG A 23 21.82 20.04 -28.60
C ARG A 23 22.89 20.97 -28.06
N VAL A 24 24.10 20.88 -28.59
CA VAL A 24 25.22 21.76 -28.29
C VAL A 24 25.79 22.27 -29.59
N GLU A 25 26.11 23.56 -29.65
CA GLU A 25 26.91 24.12 -30.73
C GLU A 25 28.38 24.11 -30.31
N GLU A 26 29.22 23.50 -31.14
CA GLU A 26 30.67 23.42 -30.95
C GLU A 26 31.32 23.72 -32.30
N ASP A 27 32.20 24.73 -32.35
CA ASP A 27 32.86 25.20 -33.58
C ASP A 27 31.93 25.51 -34.77
N GLY A 28 30.70 25.98 -34.48
CA GLY A 28 29.69 26.29 -35.50
C GLY A 28 28.94 25.08 -36.05
N GLU A 29 29.20 23.87 -35.54
CA GLU A 29 28.46 22.66 -35.85
C GLU A 29 27.45 22.32 -34.73
N THR A 30 26.21 22.00 -35.12
CA THR A 30 25.22 21.49 -34.16
C THR A 30 25.47 20.00 -33.89
N ARG A 31 25.83 19.68 -32.65
CA ARG A 31 25.99 18.30 -32.16
C ARG A 31 24.84 17.91 -31.23
N LEU A 32 24.53 16.62 -31.22
CA LEU A 32 23.59 16.03 -30.25
C LEU A 32 24.40 15.40 -29.12
N ILE A 33 24.05 15.75 -27.88
CA ILE A 33 24.60 15.12 -26.69
C ILE A 33 23.51 14.27 -26.06
N GLY A 34 23.82 13.00 -25.83
CA GLY A 34 23.00 12.07 -25.05
C GLY A 34 23.64 11.81 -23.70
N VAL A 35 22.87 12.01 -22.63
CA VAL A 35 23.25 11.61 -21.27
C VAL A 35 22.39 10.41 -20.89
N LEU A 36 23.04 9.31 -20.49
CA LEU A 36 22.40 8.11 -19.98
C LEU A 36 22.78 7.95 -18.52
N ASN A 37 21.79 7.81 -17.65
CA ASN A 37 21.98 7.56 -16.23
C ASN A 37 21.22 6.29 -15.83
N ASP A 38 21.84 5.43 -15.03
CA ASP A 38 21.17 4.27 -14.46
C ASP A 38 20.27 4.70 -13.31
N ALA A 39 18.95 4.58 -13.54
CA ALA A 39 17.90 4.95 -12.60
C ALA A 39 17.23 3.71 -11.97
N THR A 40 17.85 2.53 -12.06
CA THR A 40 17.25 1.26 -11.59
C THR A 40 16.98 1.29 -10.09
N GLU A 41 17.95 1.74 -9.29
CA GLU A 41 17.80 1.86 -7.84
C GLU A 41 16.70 2.86 -7.47
N LEU A 42 16.71 4.03 -8.11
CA LEU A 42 15.69 5.07 -7.91
C LEU A 42 14.28 4.54 -8.22
N LYS A 43 14.09 3.88 -9.36
CA LYS A 43 12.80 3.31 -9.76
C LYS A 43 12.35 2.17 -8.85
N THR A 44 13.29 1.39 -8.33
CA THR A 44 12.98 0.32 -7.37
C THR A 44 12.49 0.91 -6.06
N LEU A 45 13.16 1.95 -5.54
CA LEU A 45 12.75 2.65 -4.32
C LEU A 45 11.40 3.36 -4.49
N GLU A 46 11.16 4.02 -5.63
CA GLU A 46 9.85 4.61 -5.94
C GLU A 46 8.73 3.56 -5.90
N ALA A 47 8.96 2.39 -6.52
CA ALA A 47 7.97 1.30 -6.53
C ALA A 47 7.71 0.75 -5.11
N GLN A 48 8.77 0.54 -4.32
CA GLN A 48 8.65 0.09 -2.94
C GLN A 48 7.90 1.11 -2.08
N PHE A 49 8.17 2.40 -2.26
CA PHE A 49 7.49 3.47 -1.54
C PHE A 49 6.00 3.51 -1.84
N VAL A 50 5.61 3.42 -3.11
CA VAL A 50 4.19 3.36 -3.53
C VAL A 50 3.50 2.14 -2.93
N GLN A 51 4.17 0.97 -2.96
CA GLN A 51 3.62 -0.25 -2.37
C GLN A 51 3.47 -0.14 -0.85
N SER A 52 4.42 0.50 -0.17
CA SER A 52 4.35 0.74 1.27
C SER A 52 3.16 1.63 1.65
N GLN A 53 2.92 2.73 0.91
CA GLN A 53 1.74 3.58 1.12
C GLN A 53 0.44 2.81 0.92
N LYS A 54 0.35 1.96 -0.11
CA LYS A 54 -0.81 1.10 -0.33
C LYS A 54 -1.04 0.17 0.87
N MET A 55 0.01 -0.44 1.38
CA MET A 55 -0.07 -1.33 2.54
C MET A 55 -0.50 -0.60 3.81
N GLN A 56 -0.03 0.63 4.02
CA GLN A 56 -0.46 1.46 5.14
C GLN A 56 -1.95 1.77 5.06
N ALA A 57 -2.46 2.15 3.88
CA ALA A 57 -3.89 2.41 3.69
C ALA A 57 -4.74 1.15 3.93
N ILE A 58 -4.29 -0.01 3.46
CA ILE A 58 -4.94 -1.31 3.73
C ILE A 58 -4.96 -1.59 5.24
N GLY A 59 -3.83 -1.41 5.93
CA GLY A 59 -3.74 -1.64 7.37
C GLY A 59 -4.65 -0.74 8.19
N GLN A 60 -4.75 0.55 7.81
CA GLN A 60 -5.67 1.48 8.46
C GLN A 60 -7.13 1.09 8.25
N LEU A 61 -7.49 0.67 7.04
CA LEU A 61 -8.84 0.22 6.72
C LEU A 61 -9.18 -1.08 7.46
N ALA A 62 -8.25 -2.04 7.50
CA ALA A 62 -8.40 -3.28 8.26
C ALA A 62 -8.53 -3.03 9.77
N GLY A 63 -7.74 -2.09 10.32
CA GLY A 63 -7.84 -1.68 11.73
C GLY A 63 -9.19 -1.05 12.07
N GLY A 64 -9.71 -0.18 11.20
CA GLY A 64 -11.04 0.39 11.35
C GLY A 64 -12.15 -0.67 11.32
N VAL A 65 -12.10 -1.58 10.34
CA VAL A 65 -13.05 -2.70 10.24
C VAL A 65 -12.97 -3.59 11.48
N ALA A 66 -11.78 -3.96 11.93
CA ALA A 66 -11.59 -4.78 13.12
C ALA A 66 -12.11 -4.10 14.39
N HIS A 67 -11.87 -2.79 14.53
CA HIS A 67 -12.42 -2.00 15.62
C HIS A 67 -13.96 -2.01 15.60
N ASP A 68 -14.59 -1.81 14.45
CA ASP A 68 -16.05 -1.80 14.34
C ASP A 68 -16.67 -3.17 14.63
N PHE A 69 -16.03 -4.27 14.20
CA PHE A 69 -16.43 -5.61 14.58
C PHE A 69 -16.39 -5.81 16.10
N ASN A 70 -15.32 -5.38 16.76
CA ASN A 70 -15.21 -5.47 18.22
C ASN A 70 -16.28 -4.64 18.93
N ASN A 71 -16.68 -3.49 18.37
CA ASN A 71 -17.77 -2.69 18.91
C ASN A 71 -19.11 -3.44 18.83
N LEU A 72 -19.40 -4.08 17.70
CA LEU A 72 -20.62 -4.87 17.54
C LEU A 72 -20.64 -6.08 18.50
N LEU A 73 -19.53 -6.81 18.60
CA LEU A 73 -19.41 -7.95 19.52
C LEU A 73 -19.59 -7.52 20.98
N THR A 74 -19.05 -6.36 21.36
CA THR A 74 -19.21 -5.80 22.72
C THR A 74 -20.67 -5.50 23.03
N ALA A 75 -21.41 -4.92 22.07
CA ALA A 75 -22.83 -4.64 22.23
C ALA A 75 -23.67 -5.93 22.33
N ILE A 76 -23.38 -6.93 21.49
CA ILE A 76 -24.05 -8.25 21.53
C ILE A 76 -23.83 -8.91 22.90
N ASN A 77 -22.58 -8.99 23.35
CA ASN A 77 -22.25 -9.58 24.64
C ASN A 77 -22.90 -8.83 25.81
N GLY A 78 -22.86 -7.49 25.79
CA GLY A 78 -23.53 -6.69 26.81
C GLY A 78 -25.05 -6.92 26.84
N HIS A 79 -25.68 -7.19 25.70
CA HIS A 79 -27.09 -7.57 25.67
C HIS A 79 -27.33 -8.97 26.25
N CYS A 80 -26.50 -9.94 25.90
CA CYS A 80 -26.54 -11.28 26.50
C CYS A 80 -26.36 -11.22 28.02
N ASP A 81 -25.40 -10.45 28.52
CA ASP A 81 -25.16 -10.26 29.96
C ASP A 81 -26.40 -9.69 30.67
N LEU A 82 -27.06 -8.70 30.05
CA LEU A 82 -28.29 -8.11 30.60
C LEU A 82 -29.50 -9.06 30.56
N LEU A 83 -29.58 -9.96 29.57
CA LEU A 83 -30.60 -11.01 29.51
C LEU A 83 -30.37 -12.06 30.61
N LEU A 84 -29.11 -12.48 30.80
CA LEU A 84 -28.74 -13.40 31.88
C LEU A 84 -29.02 -12.80 33.26
N LEU A 85 -28.76 -11.50 33.46
CA LEU A 85 -29.10 -10.77 34.70
C LEU A 85 -30.61 -10.62 34.95
N ARG A 86 -31.45 -10.70 33.91
CA ARG A 86 -32.92 -10.58 34.04
C ARG A 86 -33.63 -11.91 34.29
N HIS A 87 -33.00 -13.03 33.93
CA HIS A 87 -33.45 -14.34 34.38
C HIS A 87 -32.86 -14.63 35.76
N ASP A 88 -33.56 -14.15 36.79
CA ASP A 88 -33.26 -14.40 38.19
C ASP A 88 -33.55 -15.89 38.51
N GLU A 89 -32.56 -16.60 39.05
CA GLU A 89 -32.42 -17.94 39.69
C GLU A 89 -33.58 -18.99 39.72
N GLY A 90 -34.63 -18.88 38.92
CA GLY A 90 -35.80 -19.77 38.96
C GLY A 90 -36.56 -19.94 37.64
N ASP A 91 -36.02 -19.43 36.53
CA ASP A 91 -36.71 -19.51 35.22
C ASP A 91 -36.33 -20.79 34.45
N PRO A 92 -37.28 -21.66 34.06
CA PRO A 92 -37.00 -22.96 33.42
C PRO A 92 -36.27 -22.88 32.07
N GLU A 93 -36.22 -21.71 31.43
CA GLU A 93 -35.58 -21.49 30.12
C GLU A 93 -34.07 -21.21 30.20
N TYR A 94 -33.49 -21.07 31.40
CA TYR A 94 -32.05 -20.84 31.58
C TYR A 94 -31.17 -22.04 31.15
N MET A 95 -31.77 -23.22 31.00
CA MET A 95 -31.08 -24.47 30.68
C MET A 95 -30.84 -24.70 29.18
N ASP A 96 -31.48 -23.92 28.29
CA ASP A 96 -31.35 -24.10 26.82
C ASP A 96 -30.30 -23.16 26.20
N LEU A 97 -29.70 -22.28 27.01
CA LEU A 97 -28.73 -21.26 26.58
C LEU A 97 -27.27 -21.56 26.97
N MET A 98 -26.99 -22.70 27.60
CA MET A 98 -25.63 -23.20 27.91
C MET A 98 -25.33 -24.45 27.08
#